data_AF-A0A377TMX4-F1
#
_entry.id   AF-A0A377TMX4-F1
#
_cell.length_a   1.000
_cell.length_b   1.000
_cell.length_c   1.000
_cell.angle_alpha   90.00
_cell.angle_beta   90.00
_cell.angle_gamma   90.00
#
_symmetry.space_group_name_H-M   'P 1'
#
loop_
_entity.id
_entity.type
_entity.pdbx_description
1 polymer ?
#
loop_
_entity_poly.entity_id
_entity_poly.type
_entity_poly.pdbx_seq_one_letter_code
_entity_poly.pdbx_strand_id
1 'polypeptide(L)'
;MTDLSQSREKDKINPVVFYTSAGLILLFSLMTIFFRDFSAEWIGRTLDWVSKTFGWYYLLAATLYIVFVVCIACSRFGSVKLGPEQSKPEFSLLSWAAMLFAAGIAST
;
A
#
# COMPACT_ATOMS: atom_id res chain seq x y z
N MET A 1 36.67 -20.51 -4.74
CA MET A 1 35.63 -21.39 -4.17
C MET A 1 35.64 -21.17 -2.66
N THR A 2 35.20 -19.99 -2.25
CA THR A 2 35.33 -19.36 -0.91
C THR A 2 34.88 -17.91 -1.17
N ASP A 3 33.91 -17.23 -0.56
CA ASP A 3 33.14 -17.39 0.66
C ASP A 3 31.80 -16.64 0.47
N LEU A 4 30.71 -17.30 0.08
CA LEU A 4 29.35 -16.74 0.22
C LEU A 4 28.43 -17.82 0.80
N SER A 5 28.93 -18.56 1.77
CA SER A 5 28.12 -19.33 2.69
C SER A 5 27.26 -18.36 3.49
N GLN A 6 26.04 -18.16 3.01
CA GLN A 6 24.83 -17.99 3.81
C GLN A 6 24.96 -17.13 5.07
N SER A 7 24.94 -15.81 4.91
CA SER A 7 24.22 -15.00 5.90
C SER A 7 22.73 -15.10 5.59
N ARG A 8 22.11 -16.23 5.99
CA ARG A 8 20.68 -16.18 6.31
C ARG A 8 20.57 -15.28 7.53
N GLU A 9 20.43 -13.99 7.29
CA GLU A 9 19.93 -13.08 8.31
C GLU A 9 18.62 -13.69 8.79
N LYS A 10 18.61 -14.11 10.05
CA LYS A 10 17.43 -14.68 10.67
C LYS A 10 16.46 -13.53 10.75
N ASP A 11 15.49 -13.46 9.84
CA ASP A 11 14.38 -12.50 9.91
C ASP A 11 13.70 -12.68 11.27
N LYS A 12 14.14 -11.88 12.24
CA LYS A 12 13.57 -11.88 13.59
C LYS A 12 12.28 -11.10 13.47
N ILE A 13 11.18 -11.83 13.37
CA ILE A 13 9.84 -11.27 13.49
C ILE A 13 9.83 -10.44 14.77
N ASN A 14 9.53 -9.13 14.67
CA ASN A 14 9.40 -8.29 15.86
C ASN A 14 8.14 -8.77 16.62
N PRO A 15 8.29 -9.51 17.72
CA PRO A 15 7.16 -10.19 18.34
C PRO A 15 6.18 -9.16 18.90
N VAL A 16 6.65 -7.98 19.31
CA VAL A 16 5.82 -6.92 19.85
C VAL A 16 4.84 -6.41 18.79
N VAL A 17 5.31 -6.09 17.58
CA VAL A 17 4.45 -5.58 16.51
C VAL A 17 3.49 -6.67 16.02
N PHE A 18 3.98 -7.91 15.92
CA PHE A 18 3.17 -9.04 15.45
C PHE A 18 2.04 -9.37 16.43
N TYR A 19 2.34 -9.59 17.71
CA TYR A 19 1.31 -9.94 18.70
C TYR A 19 0.37 -8.77 19.01
N THR A 20 0.87 -7.53 19.01
CA THR A 20 0.01 -6.35 19.22
C THR A 20 -0.97 -6.19 18.06
N SER A 21 -0.49 -6.25 16.82
CA SER A 21 -1.36 -6.14 15.65
C SER A 21 -2.34 -7.31 15.56
N ALA A 22 -1.87 -8.54 15.75
CA ALA A 22 -2.71 -9.73 15.71
C ALA A 22 -3.79 -9.71 16.81
N GLY A 23 -3.43 -9.33 18.05
CA GLY A 23 -4.37 -9.21 19.16
C GLY A 23 -5.42 -8.13 18.90
N LEU A 24 -5.03 -6.97 18.38
CA LEU A 24 -5.93 -5.88 18.06
C LEU A 24 -6.90 -6.27 16.94
N ILE A 25 -6.42 -6.90 15.87
CA ILE A 25 -7.25 -7.38 14.76
C ILE A 25 -8.25 -8.44 15.24
N LEU A 26 -7.80 -9.43 16.03
CA LEU A 26 -8.68 -10.48 16.56
C LEU A 26 -9.74 -9.90 17.51
N LEU A 27 -9.35 -8.99 18.40
CA LEU A 27 -10.28 -8.33 19.32
C LEU A 27 -11.33 -7.52 18.56
N PHE A 28 -10.90 -6.71 17.59
CA PHE A 28 -11.79 -5.90 16.78
C PHE A 28 -12.74 -6.76 15.93
N SER A 29 -12.22 -7.85 15.34
CA SER A 29 -13.00 -8.82 14.57
C SER A 29 -14.06 -9.51 15.45
N LEU A 30 -13.67 -10.04 16.61
CA LEU A 30 -14.60 -10.69 17.54
C LEU A 30 -15.69 -9.72 18.02
N MET A 31 -15.32 -8.50 18.39
CA MET A 31 -16.26 -7.48 18.84
C MET A 31 -17.29 -7.11 17.74
N THR A 32 -16.85 -7.03 16.49
CA THR A 32 -17.72 -6.77 15.33
C THR A 32 -18.69 -7.92 15.07
N ILE A 33 -18.28 -9.17 15.31
CA ILE A 33 -19.12 -10.37 15.13
C ILE A 33 -20.21 -10.44 16.20
N PHE A 34 -19.88 -10.20 17.47
CA PHE A 34 -20.85 -10.27 18.57
C PHE A 34 -21.84 -9.09 18.57
N PHE A 35 -21.41 -7.89 18.15
CA PHE A 35 -22.21 -6.66 18.16
C PHE A 35 -22.29 -6.02 16.76
N ARG A 36 -22.86 -6.76 15.81
CA ARG A 36 -22.90 -6.35 14.40
C ARG A 36 -23.68 -5.06 14.15
N ASP A 37 -24.87 -4.91 14.73
CA ASP A 37 -25.75 -3.77 14.45
C ASP A 37 -25.21 -2.46 15.03
N PHE A 38 -24.75 -2.50 16.28
CA PHE A 38 -24.06 -1.38 16.92
C PHE A 38 -22.79 -1.00 16.13
N SER A 39 -21.94 -1.98 15.80
CA SER A 39 -20.71 -1.72 15.06
C SER A 39 -20.99 -1.10 13.69
N ALA A 40 -21.99 -1.60 12.96
CA ALA A 40 -22.37 -1.06 11.66
C ALA A 40 -22.86 0.40 11.74
N GLU A 41 -23.69 0.73 12.74
CA GLU A 41 -24.19 2.09 12.93
C GLU A 41 -23.06 3.07 13.30
N TRP A 42 -22.16 2.67 14.19
CA TRP A 42 -21.01 3.49 14.59
C TRP A 42 -19.99 3.69 13.47
N ILE A 43 -19.66 2.62 12.73
CA ILE A 43 -18.77 2.71 11.57
C ILE A 43 -19.40 3.61 10.50
N GLY A 44 -20.69 3.44 10.22
CA GLY A 44 -21.41 4.26 9.25
C GLY A 44 -21.43 5.74 9.62
N ARG A 45 -21.75 6.08 10.88
CA ARG A 45 -21.71 7.47 11.37
C ARG A 45 -20.30 8.07 11.31
N THR A 46 -19.29 7.29 11.68
CA THR A 46 -17.89 7.74 11.64
C THR A 46 -17.47 7.98 10.19
N LEU A 47 -17.80 7.07 9.27
CA LEU A 47 -17.51 7.23 7.85
C LEU A 47 -18.20 8.47 7.26
N ASP A 48 -19.47 8.70 7.58
CA ASP A 48 -20.21 9.89 7.11
C ASP A 48 -19.60 11.18 7.66
N TRP A 49 -19.23 11.19 8.95
CA TRP A 49 -18.55 12.34 9.57
C TRP A 49 -17.17 12.61 8.94
N VAL A 50 -16.34 11.57 8.79
CA VAL A 50 -15.03 11.68 8.12
C VAL A 50 -15.21 12.15 6.68
N SER A 51 -16.18 11.60 5.94
CA SER A 51 -16.44 11.98 4.55
C SER A 51 -16.91 13.43 4.43
N LYS A 52 -17.74 13.92 5.36
CA LYS A 52 -18.18 15.32 5.37
C LYS A 52 -17.07 16.30 5.72
N THR A 53 -16.25 15.97 6.73
CA THR A 53 -15.20 16.89 7.21
C THR A 53 -13.93 16.81 6.37
N PHE A 54 -13.50 15.62 5.97
CA PHE A 54 -12.26 15.38 5.22
C PHE A 54 -12.47 15.11 3.73
N GLY A 55 -13.71 14.96 3.24
CA GLY A 55 -13.97 14.64 1.82
C GLY A 55 -13.36 15.64 0.85
N TRP A 56 -13.46 16.94 1.16
CA TRP A 56 -12.82 17.98 0.34
C TRP A 56 -11.29 17.85 0.33
N TYR A 57 -10.69 17.52 1.47
CA TYR A 57 -9.25 17.31 1.60
C TYR A 57 -8.81 16.06 0.84
N TYR A 58 -9.57 14.96 0.92
CA TYR A 58 -9.33 13.75 0.14
C TYR A 58 -9.38 14.00 -1.37
N LEU A 59 -10.38 14.75 -1.85
CA LEU A 59 -10.49 15.11 -3.28
C LEU A 59 -9.32 16.00 -3.73
N LEU A 60 -8.95 16.99 -2.93
CA LEU A 60 -7.82 17.88 -3.24
C LEU A 60 -6.51 17.09 -3.24
N ALA A 61 -6.27 16.27 -2.22
CA ALA A 61 -5.09 15.43 -2.11
C ALA A 61 -4.98 14.44 -3.28
N ALA A 62 -6.07 13.74 -3.63
CA ALA A 62 -6.10 12.82 -4.77
C ALA A 62 -5.76 13.56 -6.08
N THR A 63 -6.36 14.72 -6.31
CA THR A 63 -6.07 15.56 -7.48
C THR A 63 -4.62 16.02 -7.48
N LEU A 64 -4.10 16.47 -6.34
CA LEU A 64 -2.72 16.90 -6.17
C LEU A 64 -1.74 15.76 -6.48
N TYR A 65 -1.99 14.54 -5.99
CA TYR A 65 -1.15 13.37 -6.28
C TYR A 65 -1.13 13.05 -7.78
N ILE A 66 -2.29 13.08 -8.44
CA ILE A 66 -2.36 12.85 -9.90
C ILE A 66 -1.58 13.93 -10.65
N VAL A 67 -1.82 15.21 -10.32
CA VAL A 67 -1.10 16.34 -10.95
C VAL A 67 0.40 16.21 -10.70
N PHE A 68 0.82 15.88 -9.48
CA PHE A 68 2.22 15.70 -9.12
C PHE A 68 2.89 14.59 -9.94
N VAL A 69 2.24 13.42 -10.07
CA VAL A 69 2.77 12.30 -10.86
C VAL A 69 2.85 12.68 -12.34
N VAL A 70 1.84 13.34 -12.90
CA VAL A 70 1.84 13.81 -14.29
C VAL A 70 2.95 14.86 -14.51
N CYS A 71 3.11 15.80 -13.58
CA CYS A 71 4.19 16.78 -13.62
C CYS A 71 5.56 16.12 -13.61
N ILE A 72 5.78 15.09 -12.78
CA ILE A 72 7.04 14.32 -12.78
C ILE A 72 7.24 13.60 -14.11
N ALA A 73 6.20 12.97 -14.65
CA ALA A 73 6.25 12.23 -15.90
C ALA A 73 6.60 13.15 -17.09
N CYS A 74 6.07 14.38 -17.13
CA CYS A 74 6.38 15.37 -18.15
C CYS A 74 7.69 16.13 -17.90
N SER A 75 8.23 16.10 -16.67
CA SER A 75 9.45 16.80 -16.29
C SER A 75 10.71 16.01 -16.68
N ARG A 76 11.87 16.66 -16.60
CA ARG A 76 13.19 16.07 -16.84
C ARG A 76 13.49 14.87 -15.91
N PHE A 77 12.78 14.78 -14.79
CA PHE A 77 12.87 13.66 -13.85
C PHE A 77 12.23 12.37 -14.39
N GLY A 78 11.28 12.44 -15.33
CA GLY A 78 10.70 11.26 -15.96
C GLY A 78 11.68 10.48 -16.85
N SER A 79 12.75 11.14 -17.32
CA SER A 79 13.81 10.49 -18.12
C SER A 79 14.91 9.86 -17.26
N VAL A 80 14.86 10.00 -15.93
CA VAL A 80 15.84 9.42 -15.02
C VAL A 80 15.54 7.94 -14.85
N LYS A 81 16.48 7.08 -15.23
CA LYS A 81 16.38 5.64 -14.98
C LYS A 81 16.54 5.36 -13.48
N LEU A 82 15.62 4.59 -12.91
CA LEU A 82 15.68 4.11 -11.52
C LEU A 82 16.66 2.92 -11.40
N GLY A 83 17.93 3.15 -11.75
CA GLY A 83 19.00 2.16 -11.75
C GLY A 83 20.28 2.67 -12.42
N PRO A 84 21.39 1.90 -12.39
CA PRO A 84 22.63 2.24 -13.06
C PRO A 84 22.41 2.61 -14.53
N GLU A 85 23.18 3.56 -15.08
CA GLU A 85 22.94 4.15 -16.42
C GLU A 85 22.88 3.10 -17.56
N GLN A 86 23.55 1.96 -17.36
CA GLN A 86 23.65 0.82 -18.29
C GLN A 86 22.65 -0.33 -18.02
N SER A 87 21.74 -0.19 -17.05
CA SER A 87 20.76 -1.24 -16.76
C SER A 87 19.76 -1.41 -17.91
N LYS A 88 19.60 -2.67 -18.34
CA LYS A 88 18.55 -3.12 -19.25
C LYS A 88 17.33 -3.52 -18.42
N PRO A 89 16.09 -3.30 -18.90
CA PRO A 89 14.91 -3.75 -18.19
C PRO A 89 14.94 -5.27 -17.99
N GLU A 90 14.80 -5.74 -16.74
CA GLU A 90 14.82 -7.17 -16.40
C GLU A 90 13.57 -7.90 -16.92
N PHE A 91 12.46 -7.18 -17.08
CA PHE A 91 11.20 -7.70 -17.59
C PHE A 91 10.80 -7.02 -18.90
N SER A 92 10.16 -7.78 -19.79
CA SER A 92 9.56 -7.21 -21.00
C SER A 92 8.42 -6.26 -20.63
N LEU A 93 8.18 -5.22 -21.44
CA LEU A 93 7.10 -4.25 -21.21
C LEU A 93 5.73 -4.92 -21.01
N LEU A 94 5.47 -6.03 -21.71
CA LEU A 94 4.24 -6.79 -21.60
C LEU A 94 4.14 -7.54 -20.27
N SER A 95 5.22 -8.14 -19.80
CA SER A 95 5.26 -8.79 -18.48
C SER A 95 5.15 -7.77 -17.35
N TRP A 96 5.78 -6.60 -17.48
CA TRP A 96 5.69 -5.50 -16.51
C TRP A 96 4.28 -4.91 -16.42
N ALA A 97 3.62 -4.67 -17.55
CA ALA A 97 2.24 -4.21 -17.58
C ALA A 97 1.29 -5.23 -16.94
N ALA A 98 1.51 -6.53 -17.17
CA ALA A 98 0.75 -7.59 -16.52
C ALA A 98 0.93 -7.60 -14.99
N MET A 99 2.13 -7.34 -14.48
CA MET A 99 2.38 -7.20 -13.03
C MET A 99 1.64 -6.02 -12.42
N LEU A 100 1.63 -4.86 -13.09
CA LEU A 100 0.90 -3.68 -12.62
C LEU A 100 -0.63 -3.91 -12.61
N PHE A 101 -1.15 -4.59 -13.64
CA PHE A 101 -2.56 -4.93 -13.71
C PHE A 101 -2.96 -5.92 -12.60
N ALA A 102 -2.15 -6.95 -12.37
CA ALA A 102 -2.36 -7.92 -11.30
C ALA A 102 -2.31 -7.27 -9.91
N ALA A 103 -1.42 -6.30 -9.68
CA ALA A 103 -1.34 -5.59 -8.41
C ALA A 103 -2.55 -4.66 -8.16
N GLY A 104 -3.11 -4.06 -9.22
CA GLY A 104 -4.18 -3.06 -9.09
C GLY A 104 -5.61 -3.61 -9.19
N ILE A 105 -5.92 -4.35 -10.26
CA ILE A 105 -7.31 -4.74 -10.57
C ILE A 105 -7.72 -6.01 -9.81
N ALA A 106 -6.78 -6.87 -9.42
CA ALA A 106 -7.12 -8.12 -8.76
C ALA A 106 -7.70 -7.95 -7.34
N SER A 107 -7.55 -6.77 -6.71
CA SER A 107 -8.01 -6.53 -5.33
C SER A 107 -9.46 -6.03 -5.22
N THR A 108 -10.09 -5.63 -6.31
CA THR A 108 -11.48 -5.14 -6.36
C THR A 108 -12.43 -6.22 -6.87
#